data_AF-A0A9P8RMY2-F1
#
_entry.id   AF-A0A9P8RMY2-F1
#
_cell.length_a   1.000
_cell.length_b   1.000
_cell.length_c   1.000
_cell.angle_alpha   90.00
_cell.angle_beta   90.00
_cell.angle_gamma   90.00
#
_symmetry.space_group_name_H-M   'P 1'
#
loop_
_entity.id
_entity.type
_entity.pdbx_description
1 polymer ?
#
loop_
_entity_poly.entity_id
_entity_poly.type
_entity_poly.pdbx_seq_one_letter_code
_entity_poly.pdbx_strand_id
1 'polypeptide(L)'
;MGSSSATWGTLLLNISSVFTKTNAAIIKHLKTNSEWLQQQLDQFTAISSDFKIKYCYEAFETPLILGKSAMIVPRVSAVVQGRPDIEALCLSKNHIELVRFTGANDEDFVSVASNLRAMIGECQDKIARNWTAQALFQSSVEAEANNIGACPETKSTGFYKLPFRMPIERNPMFIGRGAHLQQIHEYLCPTWNDCNTKECGSGQIVVLYGLGGMGKTQLALTYAAEQQEHFSAILWVDGSSRRNAQLGFRKIAQRYVDNASEKRGPEGRLEIQQQLHLGDLLTPSGQVTSVDIHLSEVTKLTISFLEREGNNNWLLVLDNVDDLQEVDIVDFFQGPRQGK
;
A
#
# COMPACT_ATOMS: atom_id res chain seq x y z
N MET A 1 -26.34 13.27 -22.82
CA MET A 1 -25.18 12.58 -22.21
C MET A 1 -23.81 13.04 -22.74
N GLY A 2 -23.68 14.22 -23.37
CA GLY A 2 -22.43 14.60 -24.07
C GLY A 2 -21.68 15.85 -23.56
N SER A 3 -22.14 16.53 -22.50
CA SER A 3 -21.55 17.82 -22.09
C SER A 3 -20.41 17.70 -21.08
N SER A 4 -20.51 16.80 -20.11
CA SER A 4 -19.50 16.68 -19.04
C SER A 4 -18.17 16.12 -19.55
N SER A 5 -18.20 15.05 -20.35
CA SER A 5 -17.01 14.42 -20.93
C SER A 5 -16.19 15.38 -21.82
N ALA A 6 -16.86 16.30 -22.52
CA ALA A 6 -16.21 17.31 -23.36
C ALA A 6 -15.45 18.36 -22.52
N THR A 7 -15.99 18.75 -21.36
CA THR A 7 -15.34 19.70 -20.44
C THR A 7 -14.10 19.10 -19.79
N TRP A 8 -14.13 17.81 -19.45
CA TRP A 8 -12.98 17.09 -18.88
C TRP A 8 -11.91 16.78 -19.91
N GLY A 9 -12.28 16.41 -21.14
CA GLY A 9 -11.32 16.18 -22.23
C GLY A 9 -10.45 17.40 -22.52
N THR A 10 -11.03 18.60 -22.50
CA THR A 10 -10.32 19.87 -22.68
C THR A 10 -9.32 20.14 -21.55
N LEU A 11 -9.70 19.87 -20.30
CA LEU A 11 -8.81 20.02 -19.14
C LEU A 11 -7.58 19.12 -19.26
N LEU A 12 -7.76 17.85 -19.62
CA LEU A 12 -6.67 16.89 -19.76
C LEU A 12 -5.67 17.29 -20.86
N LEU A 13 -6.19 17.71 -22.02
CA LEU A 13 -5.37 18.20 -23.13
C LEU A 13 -4.55 19.42 -22.71
N ASN A 14 -5.16 20.36 -21.98
CA ASN A 14 -4.49 21.56 -21.51
C ASN A 14 -3.39 21.25 -20.49
N ILE A 15 -3.64 20.36 -19.52
CA ILE A 15 -2.63 19.88 -18.57
C ILE A 15 -1.45 19.25 -19.34
N SER A 16 -1.73 18.38 -20.31
CA SER A 16 -0.67 17.73 -21.08
C SER A 16 0.29 18.72 -21.74
N SER A 17 -0.24 19.88 -22.19
CA SER A 17 0.54 20.92 -22.87
C SER A 17 1.58 21.59 -21.96
N VAL A 18 1.27 21.76 -20.67
CA VAL A 18 2.16 22.34 -19.65
C VAL A 18 3.29 21.37 -19.29
N PHE A 19 2.99 20.06 -19.19
CA PHE A 19 3.93 19.04 -18.72
C PHE A 19 4.74 18.37 -19.83
N THR A 20 4.53 18.72 -21.11
CA THR A 20 5.24 18.11 -22.26
C THR A 20 6.78 18.20 -22.20
N LYS A 21 7.35 19.10 -21.39
CA LYS A 21 8.81 19.22 -21.18
C LYS A 21 9.35 18.31 -20.06
N THR A 22 8.52 17.49 -19.41
CA THR A 22 8.91 16.71 -18.22
C THR A 22 8.43 15.26 -18.32
N ASN A 23 9.23 14.31 -17.82
CA ASN A 23 9.01 12.85 -17.74
C ASN A 23 7.99 12.23 -18.74
N ALA A 24 8.52 11.57 -19.78
CA ALA A 24 7.75 10.91 -20.83
C ALA A 24 6.72 9.87 -20.33
N ALA A 25 6.94 9.25 -19.16
CA ALA A 25 6.00 8.30 -18.59
C ALA A 25 4.68 8.96 -18.16
N ILE A 26 4.76 10.11 -17.48
CA ILE A 26 3.58 10.88 -17.05
C ILE A 26 2.83 11.42 -18.28
N ILE A 27 3.58 11.88 -19.29
CA ILE A 27 3.01 12.37 -20.56
C ILE A 27 2.19 11.28 -21.28
N LYS A 28 2.65 10.02 -21.27
CA LYS A 28 1.96 8.89 -21.92
C LYS A 28 0.56 8.68 -21.34
N HIS A 29 0.42 8.78 -20.02
CA HIS A 29 -0.87 8.62 -19.34
C HIS A 29 -1.77 9.87 -19.43
N LEU A 30 -1.21 11.05 -19.73
CA LEU A 30 -1.97 12.31 -19.87
C LEU A 30 -2.48 12.58 -21.31
N LYS A 31 -1.81 12.07 -22.35
CA LYS A 31 -2.06 12.51 -23.75
C LYS A 31 -3.08 11.71 -24.55
N THR A 32 -3.29 10.43 -24.26
CA THR A 32 -4.11 9.57 -25.15
C THR A 32 -5.42 9.26 -24.48
N ASN A 33 -6.52 9.93 -24.87
CA ASN A 33 -7.91 9.63 -24.44
C ASN A 33 -7.99 8.93 -23.08
N SER A 34 -7.46 9.57 -22.04
CA SER A 34 -6.99 8.84 -20.85
C SER A 34 -8.15 8.24 -20.09
N GLU A 35 -8.51 7.01 -20.43
CA GLU A 35 -9.50 6.18 -19.73
C GLU A 35 -9.12 6.07 -18.26
N TRP A 36 -7.82 6.04 -17.96
CA TRP A 36 -7.32 6.07 -16.60
C TRP A 36 -7.71 7.37 -15.87
N LEU A 37 -7.46 8.55 -16.44
CA LEU A 37 -7.86 9.82 -15.82
C LEU A 37 -9.37 9.96 -15.72
N GLN A 38 -10.12 9.50 -16.72
CA GLN A 38 -11.58 9.47 -16.68
C GLN A 38 -12.07 8.58 -15.54
N GLN A 39 -11.51 7.38 -15.40
CA GLN A 39 -11.79 6.47 -14.29
C GLN A 39 -11.46 7.11 -12.93
N GLN A 40 -10.34 7.83 -12.82
CA GLN A 40 -9.99 8.56 -11.59
C GLN A 40 -11.04 9.63 -11.26
N LEU A 41 -11.49 10.39 -12.25
CA LEU A 41 -12.51 11.43 -12.07
C LEU A 41 -13.89 10.84 -11.73
N ASP A 42 -14.27 9.72 -12.34
CA ASP A 42 -15.53 9.03 -12.05
C ASP A 42 -15.53 8.48 -10.62
N GLN A 43 -14.43 7.85 -10.21
CA GLN A 43 -14.23 7.38 -8.83
C GLN A 43 -14.29 8.53 -7.83
N PHE A 44 -13.63 9.65 -8.14
CA PHE A 44 -13.71 10.84 -7.29
C PHE A 44 -15.14 11.40 -7.24
N THR A 45 -15.85 11.46 -8.36
CA THR A 45 -17.23 11.98 -8.44
C THR A 45 -18.16 11.16 -7.55
N ALA A 46 -18.03 9.83 -7.56
CA ALA A 46 -18.83 8.91 -6.76
C ALA A 46 -18.70 9.16 -5.25
N ILE A 47 -17.53 9.57 -4.77
CA ILE A 47 -17.29 9.86 -3.35
C ILE A 47 -17.35 11.37 -3.03
N SER A 48 -17.44 12.22 -4.05
CA SER A 48 -17.27 13.66 -3.88
C SER A 48 -18.29 14.25 -2.92
N SER A 49 -19.51 13.67 -2.86
CA SER A 49 -20.62 14.01 -1.94
C SER A 49 -20.20 14.04 -0.47
N ASP A 50 -19.25 13.20 -0.09
CA ASP A 50 -18.89 12.95 1.31
C ASP A 50 -17.93 14.01 1.85
N PHE A 51 -17.35 14.79 0.94
CA PHE A 51 -16.40 15.85 1.21
C PHE A 51 -17.03 17.23 1.00
N LYS A 52 -16.72 18.15 1.92
CA LYS A 52 -16.87 19.57 1.67
C LYS A 52 -15.69 20.00 0.80
N ILE A 53 -15.95 20.31 -0.46
CA ILE A 53 -14.91 20.66 -1.43
C ILE A 53 -15.01 22.14 -1.77
N LYS A 54 -13.86 22.82 -1.75
CA LYS A 54 -13.70 24.17 -2.31
C LYS A 54 -12.86 24.06 -3.57
N TYR A 55 -13.41 24.49 -4.69
CA TYR A 55 -12.72 24.45 -5.97
C TYR A 55 -11.95 25.75 -6.19
N CYS A 56 -10.81 25.69 -6.86
CA CYS A 56 -10.07 26.87 -7.27
C CYS A 56 -9.87 26.84 -8.79
N TYR A 57 -9.94 28.01 -9.43
CA TYR A 57 -9.71 28.14 -10.86
C TYR A 57 -8.87 29.39 -11.16
N GLU A 58 -8.16 29.35 -12.28
CA GLU A 58 -7.26 30.43 -12.68
C GLU A 58 -8.03 31.60 -13.32
N ALA A 59 -7.52 32.82 -13.18
CA ALA A 59 -8.08 34.02 -13.79
C ALA A 59 -7.34 34.42 -15.08
N PHE A 60 -6.09 33.97 -15.23
CA PHE A 60 -5.21 34.35 -16.35
C PHE A 60 -4.73 33.14 -17.14
N GLU A 61 -4.59 33.33 -18.45
CA GLU A 61 -4.08 32.28 -19.32
C GLU A 61 -2.63 31.93 -18.98
N THR A 62 -2.31 30.65 -19.12
CA THR A 62 -0.95 30.15 -18.93
C THR A 62 -0.21 30.16 -20.26
N PRO A 63 0.99 30.76 -20.33
CA PRO A 63 1.85 30.67 -21.51
C PRO A 63 2.24 29.21 -21.79
N LEU A 64 2.01 28.77 -23.02
CA LEU A 64 2.29 27.44 -23.54
C LEU A 64 3.44 27.46 -24.55
N ILE A 65 3.81 26.28 -25.03
CA ILE A 65 4.82 26.13 -26.08
C ILE A 65 4.32 26.77 -27.39
N LEU A 66 5.25 27.23 -28.23
CA LEU A 66 4.96 27.88 -29.54
C LEU A 66 4.21 29.22 -29.43
N GLY A 67 4.36 29.94 -28.33
CA GLY A 67 3.78 31.29 -28.16
C GLY A 67 2.26 31.29 -28.01
N LYS A 68 1.64 30.14 -27.77
CA LYS A 68 0.22 30.03 -27.43
C LYS A 68 0.01 30.31 -25.94
N SER A 69 -1.20 30.70 -25.58
CA SER A 69 -1.66 30.78 -24.19
C SER A 69 -3.05 30.13 -24.10
N ALA A 70 -3.35 29.56 -22.94
CA ALA A 70 -4.67 28.99 -22.69
C ALA A 70 -5.00 28.97 -21.20
N MET A 71 -6.30 29.02 -20.90
CA MET A 71 -6.82 28.67 -19.57
C MET A 71 -6.71 27.16 -19.37
N ILE A 72 -5.86 26.71 -18.46
CA ILE A 72 -5.65 25.29 -18.15
C ILE A 72 -6.82 24.78 -17.33
N VAL A 73 -7.16 25.49 -16.25
CA VAL A 73 -8.28 25.14 -15.36
C VAL A 73 -9.30 26.28 -15.32
N PRO A 74 -10.15 26.45 -16.36
CA PRO A 74 -11.25 27.40 -16.31
C PRO A 74 -12.31 26.94 -15.30
N ARG A 75 -13.14 27.88 -14.79
CA ARG A 75 -14.19 27.58 -13.78
C ARG A 75 -15.02 26.35 -14.12
N VAL A 76 -15.45 26.22 -15.37
CA VAL A 76 -16.30 25.11 -15.84
C VAL A 76 -15.63 23.74 -15.76
N SER A 77 -14.29 23.70 -15.82
CA SER A 77 -13.48 22.50 -15.67
C SER A 77 -13.03 22.27 -14.22
N ALA A 78 -13.04 23.32 -13.40
CA ALA A 78 -12.68 23.21 -11.98
C ALA A 78 -13.78 22.57 -11.14
N VAL A 79 -15.04 22.71 -11.55
CA VAL A 79 -16.20 22.33 -10.73
C VAL A 79 -16.88 21.06 -11.23
N VAL A 80 -17.33 20.22 -10.29
CA VAL A 80 -18.17 19.06 -10.61
C VAL A 80 -19.59 19.54 -10.89
N GLN A 81 -20.07 19.34 -12.12
CA GLN A 81 -21.42 19.76 -12.53
C GLN A 81 -22.52 18.98 -11.78
N GLY A 82 -23.66 19.61 -11.53
CA GLY A 82 -24.86 18.94 -10.98
C GLY A 82 -24.94 18.91 -9.46
N ARG A 83 -24.04 19.60 -8.75
CA ARG A 83 -24.10 19.74 -7.29
C ARG A 83 -24.78 21.06 -6.90
N PRO A 84 -25.79 21.05 -6.01
CA PRO A 84 -26.19 22.27 -5.32
C PRO A 84 -25.03 22.71 -4.41
N ASP A 85 -24.83 24.02 -4.27
CA ASP A 85 -23.81 24.62 -3.37
C ASP A 85 -22.34 24.46 -3.81
N ILE A 86 -22.05 24.63 -5.11
CA ILE A 86 -20.67 24.70 -5.61
C ILE A 86 -20.03 26.04 -5.25
N GLU A 87 -19.11 26.00 -4.28
CA GLU A 87 -18.24 27.12 -3.95
C GLU A 87 -16.89 26.98 -4.66
N ALA A 88 -16.57 27.96 -5.53
CA ALA A 88 -15.33 28.00 -6.29
C ALA A 88 -14.67 29.38 -6.18
N LEU A 89 -13.36 29.39 -5.93
CA LEU A 89 -12.54 30.59 -5.81
C LEU A 89 -11.82 30.88 -7.12
N CYS A 90 -12.04 32.09 -7.64
CA CYS A 90 -11.22 32.65 -8.70
C CYS A 90 -9.92 33.16 -8.08
N LEU A 91 -8.78 32.62 -8.49
CA LEU A 91 -7.48 33.13 -8.05
C LEU A 91 -6.88 33.99 -9.16
N SER A 92 -6.36 35.17 -8.81
CA SER A 92 -5.78 36.15 -9.75
C SER A 92 -4.39 35.70 -10.23
N LYS A 93 -4.31 34.48 -10.77
CA LYS A 93 -3.08 33.77 -11.17
C LYS A 93 -3.33 32.95 -12.43
N ASN A 94 -2.25 32.56 -13.10
CA ASN A 94 -2.25 31.51 -14.12
C ASN A 94 -1.97 30.14 -13.48
N HIS A 95 -2.03 29.05 -14.27
CA HIS A 95 -1.91 27.68 -13.77
C HIS A 95 -0.58 27.38 -13.05
N ILE A 96 0.53 27.97 -13.51
CA ILE A 96 1.87 27.71 -12.97
C ILE A 96 2.08 28.45 -11.64
N GLU A 97 1.35 29.54 -11.44
CA GLU A 97 1.39 30.37 -10.24
C GLU A 97 0.28 30.05 -9.25
N LEU A 98 -0.70 29.21 -9.61
CA LEU A 98 -1.95 28.99 -8.86
C LEU A 98 -1.74 28.59 -7.38
N VAL A 99 -0.62 27.92 -7.08
CA VAL A 99 -0.24 27.46 -5.73
C VAL A 99 0.88 28.31 -5.10
N ARG A 100 1.18 29.48 -5.65
CA ARG A 100 2.26 30.37 -5.20
C ARG A 100 1.68 31.68 -4.68
N PHE A 101 2.09 32.04 -3.47
CA PHE A 101 1.70 33.27 -2.80
C PHE A 101 2.93 34.11 -2.48
N THR A 102 2.80 35.42 -2.63
CA THR A 102 3.90 36.37 -2.39
C THR A 102 4.17 36.59 -0.89
N GLY A 103 3.19 36.31 -0.03
CA GLY A 103 3.30 36.40 1.41
C GLY A 103 1.95 36.32 2.11
N ALA A 104 1.93 36.55 3.42
CA ALA A 104 0.72 36.43 4.24
C ALA A 104 -0.39 37.47 3.92
N ASN A 105 -0.04 38.56 3.24
CA ASN A 105 -0.97 39.64 2.87
C ASN A 105 -1.46 39.54 1.40
N ASP A 106 -1.05 38.50 0.67
CA ASP A 106 -1.51 38.24 -0.70
C ASP A 106 -3.03 37.99 -0.69
N GLU A 107 -3.80 38.70 -1.53
CA GLU A 107 -5.26 38.64 -1.49
C GLU A 107 -5.80 37.21 -1.76
N ASP A 108 -5.19 36.49 -2.71
CA ASP A 108 -5.55 35.12 -3.02
C ASP A 108 -5.21 34.19 -1.84
N PHE A 109 -4.07 34.42 -1.18
CA PHE A 109 -3.69 33.67 0.03
C PHE A 109 -4.71 33.90 1.16
N VAL A 110 -5.07 35.15 1.42
CA VAL A 110 -6.05 35.50 2.46
C VAL A 110 -7.40 34.85 2.17
N SER A 111 -7.84 34.86 0.91
CA SER A 111 -9.07 34.20 0.47
C SER A 111 -9.05 32.69 0.71
N VAL A 112 -7.98 32.00 0.28
CA VAL A 112 -7.81 30.55 0.51
C VAL A 112 -7.74 30.23 2.00
N ALA A 113 -6.95 30.99 2.77
CA ALA A 113 -6.80 30.78 4.20
C ALA A 113 -8.11 31.01 4.97
N SER A 114 -8.91 32.01 4.59
CA SER A 114 -10.22 32.27 5.19
C SER A 114 -11.18 31.10 4.96
N ASN A 115 -11.22 30.57 3.73
CA ASN A 115 -12.04 29.38 3.42
C ASN A 115 -11.60 28.15 4.22
N LEU A 116 -10.30 27.91 4.35
CA LEU A 116 -9.77 26.82 5.17
C LEU A 116 -10.14 26.97 6.65
N ARG A 117 -10.03 28.18 7.21
CA ARG A 117 -10.43 28.45 8.60
C ARG A 117 -11.93 28.21 8.81
N ALA A 118 -12.78 28.64 7.88
CA ALA A 118 -14.21 28.36 7.93
C ALA A 118 -14.49 26.85 7.90
N MET A 119 -13.84 26.11 6.99
CA MET A 119 -13.93 24.65 6.93
C MET A 119 -13.50 23.98 8.23
N ILE A 120 -12.44 24.47 8.88
CA ILE A 120 -11.97 23.97 10.19
C ILE A 120 -13.01 24.25 11.28
N GLY A 121 -13.60 25.44 11.30
CA GLY A 121 -14.63 25.80 12.28
C GLY A 121 -15.87 24.90 12.18
N GLU A 122 -16.28 24.59 10.96
CA GLU A 122 -17.47 23.77 10.70
C GLU A 122 -17.25 22.25 10.85
N CYS A 123 -16.00 21.77 10.76
CA CYS A 123 -15.74 20.33 10.76
C CYS A 123 -15.57 19.72 12.16
N GLN A 124 -15.52 20.52 13.23
CA GLN A 124 -15.27 20.06 14.60
C GLN A 124 -16.24 18.96 15.03
N ASP A 125 -17.55 19.15 14.85
CA ASP A 125 -18.57 18.17 15.22
C ASP A 125 -18.50 16.89 14.37
N LYS A 126 -18.14 17.01 13.08
CA LYS A 126 -17.95 15.85 12.20
C LYS A 126 -16.72 15.06 12.62
N ILE A 127 -15.61 15.74 12.93
CA ILE A 127 -14.37 15.13 13.42
C ILE A 127 -14.62 14.41 14.75
N ALA A 128 -15.27 15.05 15.72
CA ALA A 128 -15.58 14.45 17.00
C ALA A 128 -16.41 13.17 16.85
N ARG A 129 -17.50 13.22 16.05
CA ARG A 129 -18.32 12.03 15.77
C ARG A 129 -17.55 10.90 15.10
N ASN A 130 -16.69 11.23 14.14
CA ASN A 130 -15.86 10.22 13.45
C ASN A 130 -14.89 9.54 14.43
N TRP A 131 -14.26 10.29 15.34
CA TRP A 131 -13.38 9.72 16.35
C TRP A 131 -14.13 8.86 17.36
N THR A 132 -15.33 9.30 17.80
CA THR A 132 -16.17 8.47 18.68
C THR A 132 -16.56 7.16 18.00
N ALA A 133 -17.00 7.21 16.74
CA ALA A 133 -17.34 6.00 15.98
C ALA A 133 -16.14 5.06 15.82
N GLN A 134 -14.95 5.61 15.53
CA GLN A 134 -13.72 4.83 15.44
C GLN A 134 -13.33 4.18 16.78
N ALA A 135 -13.47 4.91 17.90
CA ALA A 135 -13.18 4.38 19.22
C ALA A 135 -14.16 3.25 19.60
N LEU A 136 -15.46 3.42 19.33
CA LEU A 136 -16.47 2.40 19.57
C LEU A 136 -16.19 1.12 18.76
N PHE A 137 -15.82 1.27 17.48
CA PHE A 137 -15.44 0.15 16.63
C PHE A 137 -14.20 -0.58 17.16
N GLN A 138 -13.18 0.17 17.58
CA GLN A 138 -11.96 -0.42 18.13
C GLN A 138 -12.26 -1.20 19.42
N SER A 139 -13.07 -0.64 20.32
CA SER A 139 -13.47 -1.31 21.55
C SER A 139 -14.30 -2.57 21.29
N SER A 140 -15.17 -2.60 20.26
CA SER A 140 -15.90 -3.83 19.91
C SER A 140 -14.97 -4.93 19.42
N VAL A 141 -13.96 -4.58 18.60
CA VAL A 141 -12.97 -5.55 18.10
C VAL A 141 -12.11 -6.10 19.24
N GLU A 142 -11.66 -5.24 20.16
CA GLU A 142 -10.88 -5.66 21.33
C GLU A 142 -11.69 -6.55 22.29
N ALA A 143 -12.97 -6.24 22.49
CA ALA A 143 -13.85 -7.06 23.33
C ALA A 143 -14.09 -8.46 22.71
N GLU A 144 -14.21 -8.53 21.39
CA GLU A 144 -14.35 -9.79 20.66
C GLU A 144 -13.05 -10.61 20.75
N ALA A 145 -11.90 -9.98 20.51
CA ALA A 145 -10.58 -10.61 20.66
C ALA A 145 -10.31 -11.12 22.09
N ASN A 146 -10.74 -10.39 23.13
CA ASN A 146 -10.56 -10.83 24.53
C ASN A 146 -11.50 -11.97 24.95
N ASN A 147 -12.66 -12.12 24.31
CA ASN A 147 -13.57 -13.25 24.52
C ASN A 147 -13.09 -14.52 23.81
N ILE A 148 -12.30 -14.37 22.75
CA ILE A 148 -11.61 -15.45 22.07
C ILE A 148 -10.36 -15.75 22.91
N GLY A 149 -10.47 -16.70 23.84
CA GLY A 149 -9.38 -17.07 24.73
C GLY A 149 -8.05 -17.22 23.98
N ALA A 150 -6.95 -16.77 24.60
CA ALA A 150 -5.62 -16.73 24.00
C ALA A 150 -5.37 -17.97 23.15
N CYS A 151 -5.03 -17.75 21.88
CA CYS A 151 -4.72 -18.82 20.96
C CYS A 151 -3.69 -19.72 21.64
N PRO A 152 -3.93 -21.05 21.72
CA PRO A 152 -2.98 -21.95 22.35
C PRO A 152 -1.64 -21.67 21.68
N GLU A 153 -0.62 -21.31 22.47
CA GLU A 153 0.74 -21.08 21.99
C GLU A 153 1.03 -22.19 20.98
N THR A 154 0.99 -21.85 19.68
CA THR A 154 1.37 -22.83 18.68
C THR A 154 2.79 -23.16 19.07
N LYS A 155 3.04 -24.42 19.40
CA LYS A 155 4.38 -24.95 19.66
C LYS A 155 5.16 -24.89 18.34
N SER A 156 5.34 -23.70 17.79
CA SER A 156 6.34 -23.41 16.78
C SER A 156 7.63 -23.82 17.44
N THR A 157 8.21 -24.90 16.94
CA THR A 157 9.59 -25.23 17.26
C THR A 157 10.40 -23.94 17.13
N GLY A 158 11.15 -23.55 18.16
CA GLY A 158 11.86 -22.24 18.17
C GLY A 158 12.79 -22.02 16.97
N PHE A 159 13.00 -23.07 16.19
CA PHE A 159 13.66 -23.14 14.90
C PHE A 159 13.02 -22.27 13.79
N TYR A 160 11.69 -22.22 13.67
CA TYR A 160 11.02 -21.39 12.65
C TYR A 160 10.87 -19.92 13.06
N LYS A 161 11.13 -19.60 14.33
CA LYS A 161 10.92 -18.27 14.89
C LYS A 161 12.04 -17.31 14.46
N LEU A 162 11.65 -16.24 13.75
CA LEU A 162 12.51 -15.12 13.42
C LEU A 162 12.17 -13.88 14.26
N PRO A 163 13.17 -13.11 14.72
CA PRO A 163 12.92 -11.80 15.29
C PRO A 163 12.19 -10.90 14.28
N PHE A 164 11.16 -10.21 14.75
CA PHE A 164 10.41 -9.26 13.94
C PHE A 164 11.32 -8.12 13.45
N ARG A 165 11.28 -7.84 12.14
CA ARG A 165 12.01 -6.74 11.51
C ARG A 165 11.16 -6.18 10.37
N MET A 166 10.88 -4.89 10.42
CA MET A 166 10.13 -4.19 9.37
C MET A 166 11.07 -3.67 8.29
N PRO A 167 10.65 -3.67 7.01
CA PRO A 167 11.44 -3.09 5.93
C PRO A 167 11.49 -1.55 6.01
N ILE A 168 10.47 -0.94 6.60
CA ILE A 168 10.25 0.50 6.71
C ILE A 168 9.72 0.80 8.11
N GLU A 169 10.06 1.97 8.66
CA GLU A 169 9.52 2.42 9.93
C GLU A 169 8.00 2.55 9.90
N ARG A 170 7.35 2.20 11.01
CA ARG A 170 5.90 2.37 11.17
C ARG A 170 5.58 3.86 11.16
N ASN A 171 4.49 4.24 10.51
CA ASN A 171 3.95 5.58 10.63
C ASN A 171 3.26 5.74 12.01
N PRO A 172 3.79 6.56 12.95
CA PRO A 172 3.17 6.76 14.25
C PRO A 172 1.82 7.49 14.18
N MET A 173 1.53 8.11 13.04
CA MET A 173 0.27 8.81 12.76
C MET A 173 -0.67 8.00 11.86
N PHE A 174 -0.48 6.67 11.76
CA PHE A 174 -1.44 5.81 11.08
C PHE A 174 -2.77 5.83 11.83
N ILE A 175 -3.85 6.22 11.14
CA ILE A 175 -5.18 6.37 11.75
C ILE A 175 -6.27 5.76 10.85
N GLY A 176 -7.32 5.24 11.48
CA GLY A 176 -8.47 4.63 10.80
C GLY A 176 -8.15 3.26 10.21
N ARG A 177 -8.95 2.83 9.22
CA ARG A 177 -8.84 1.53 8.52
C ARG A 177 -9.09 0.28 9.38
N GLY A 178 -9.59 0.41 10.61
CA GLY A 178 -9.90 -0.73 11.48
C GLY A 178 -10.72 -1.83 10.79
N ALA A 179 -11.77 -1.47 10.05
CA ALA A 179 -12.57 -2.44 9.29
C ALA A 179 -11.76 -3.22 8.24
N HIS A 180 -10.78 -2.59 7.60
CA HIS A 180 -9.92 -3.28 6.63
C HIS A 180 -8.90 -4.18 7.34
N LEU A 181 -8.34 -3.73 8.47
CA LEU A 181 -7.44 -4.55 9.30
C LEU A 181 -8.18 -5.80 9.82
N GLN A 182 -9.42 -5.64 10.27
CA GLN A 182 -10.28 -6.75 10.69
C GLN A 182 -10.54 -7.72 9.53
N GLN A 183 -10.90 -7.21 8.35
CA GLN A 183 -11.07 -8.08 7.17
C GLN A 183 -9.80 -8.87 6.84
N ILE A 184 -8.62 -8.22 6.86
CA ILE A 184 -7.34 -8.91 6.66
C ILE A 184 -7.18 -10.04 7.69
N HIS A 185 -7.49 -9.77 8.96
CA HIS A 185 -7.43 -10.76 10.02
C HIS A 185 -8.36 -11.95 9.78
N GLU A 186 -9.63 -11.69 9.48
CA GLU A 186 -10.65 -12.71 9.24
C GLU A 186 -10.28 -13.63 8.06
N TYR A 187 -9.71 -13.07 6.98
CA TYR A 187 -9.29 -13.86 5.82
C TYR A 187 -8.00 -14.64 6.06
N LEU A 188 -7.01 -14.07 6.76
CA LEU A 188 -5.74 -14.76 7.03
C LEU A 188 -5.86 -15.80 8.13
N CYS A 189 -6.78 -15.60 9.08
CA CYS A 189 -6.92 -16.38 10.30
C CYS A 189 -8.36 -16.91 10.51
N PRO A 190 -9.02 -17.53 9.51
CA PRO A 190 -10.44 -17.90 9.60
C PRO A 190 -10.76 -18.92 10.70
N THR A 191 -9.78 -19.75 11.07
CA THR A 191 -9.89 -20.84 12.06
C THR A 191 -9.21 -20.53 13.39
N TRP A 192 -8.66 -19.32 13.58
CA TRP A 192 -8.09 -18.91 14.87
C TRP A 192 -9.14 -18.98 16.00
N ASN A 193 -10.42 -18.81 15.62
CA ASN A 193 -11.57 -18.87 16.51
C ASN A 193 -12.10 -20.29 16.76
N ASP A 194 -11.59 -21.32 16.05
CA ASP A 194 -12.11 -22.69 16.12
C ASP A 194 -10.95 -23.68 16.36
N CYS A 195 -10.60 -23.84 17.64
CA CYS A 195 -9.45 -24.63 18.11
C CYS A 195 -9.57 -26.15 17.85
N ASN A 196 -10.66 -26.61 17.23
CA ASN A 196 -10.93 -28.03 16.93
C ASN A 196 -10.69 -28.43 15.46
N THR A 197 -10.50 -27.49 14.54
CA THR A 197 -10.18 -27.82 13.15
C THR A 197 -8.67 -27.81 12.93
N LYS A 198 -8.06 -29.00 12.96
CA LYS A 198 -6.63 -29.24 12.71
C LYS A 198 -6.17 -29.00 11.26
N GLU A 199 -6.98 -28.38 10.42
CA GLU A 199 -6.70 -28.21 9.00
C GLU A 199 -6.65 -26.71 8.62
N CYS A 200 -5.61 -26.00 9.07
CA CYS A 200 -5.10 -24.84 8.31
C CYS A 200 -4.35 -25.38 7.07
N GLY A 201 -5.08 -26.01 6.16
CA GLY A 201 -4.54 -26.80 5.05
C GLY A 201 -4.23 -26.01 3.77
N SER A 202 -4.46 -24.70 3.73
CA SER A 202 -4.14 -23.88 2.57
C SER A 202 -3.63 -22.50 3.00
N GLY A 203 -2.52 -22.07 2.40
CA GLY A 203 -2.01 -20.71 2.58
C GLY A 203 -3.08 -19.72 2.14
N GLN A 204 -3.57 -18.92 3.09
CA GLN A 204 -4.55 -17.87 2.81
C GLN A 204 -3.84 -16.71 2.11
N ILE A 205 -4.41 -16.23 1.00
CA ILE A 205 -3.86 -15.11 0.24
C ILE A 205 -4.86 -13.96 0.31
N VAL A 206 -4.39 -12.83 0.83
CA VAL A 206 -5.12 -11.55 0.81
C VAL A 206 -4.42 -10.61 -0.16
N VAL A 207 -5.18 -10.09 -1.13
CA VAL A 207 -4.67 -9.12 -2.11
C VAL A 207 -5.13 -7.72 -1.72
N LEU A 208 -4.20 -6.86 -1.32
CA LEU A 208 -4.45 -5.44 -1.13
C LEU A 208 -4.22 -4.70 -2.45
N TYR A 209 -5.31 -4.31 -3.11
CA TYR A 209 -5.27 -3.57 -4.38
C TYR A 209 -5.89 -2.19 -4.25
N GLY A 210 -5.55 -1.31 -5.19
CA GLY A 210 -5.99 0.08 -5.19
C GLY A 210 -4.92 1.00 -5.76
N LEU A 211 -5.27 2.27 -5.93
CA LEU A 211 -4.42 3.26 -6.58
C LEU A 211 -3.11 3.50 -5.81
N GLY A 212 -2.11 4.02 -6.52
CA GLY A 212 -0.86 4.48 -5.91
C GLY A 212 -1.14 5.52 -4.83
N GLY A 213 -0.43 5.46 -3.71
CA GLY A 213 -0.60 6.42 -2.61
C GLY A 213 -1.80 6.19 -1.68
N MET A 214 -2.66 5.18 -1.93
CA MET A 214 -3.82 4.88 -1.06
C MET A 214 -3.46 4.31 0.32
N GLY A 215 -2.16 4.07 0.59
CA GLY A 215 -1.68 3.56 1.88
C GLY A 215 -1.73 2.04 2.03
N LYS A 216 -1.77 1.27 0.94
CA LYS A 216 -1.79 -0.21 0.97
C LYS A 216 -0.61 -0.80 1.75
N THR A 217 0.61 -0.37 1.42
CA THR A 217 1.83 -0.74 2.15
C THR A 217 1.73 -0.39 3.63
N GLN A 218 1.21 0.80 3.97
CA GLN A 218 1.03 1.21 5.36
C GLN A 218 0.00 0.34 6.09
N LEU A 219 -1.09 -0.05 5.43
CA LEU A 219 -2.08 -0.97 5.99
C LEU A 219 -1.49 -2.36 6.28
N ALA A 220 -0.72 -2.92 5.33
CA ALA A 220 -0.03 -4.20 5.53
C ALA A 220 1.02 -4.10 6.64
N LEU A 221 1.79 -3.00 6.69
CA LEU A 221 2.76 -2.76 7.75
C LEU A 221 2.07 -2.70 9.11
N THR A 222 0.97 -1.97 9.25
CA THR A 222 0.18 -1.88 10.50
C THR A 222 -0.38 -3.22 10.93
N TYR A 223 -0.91 -4.02 10.01
CA TYR A 223 -1.40 -5.37 10.34
C TYR A 223 -0.27 -6.27 10.86
N ALA A 224 0.82 -6.40 10.10
CA ALA A 224 1.99 -7.19 10.48
C ALA A 224 2.56 -6.76 11.85
N ALA A 225 2.50 -5.45 12.09
CA ALA A 225 2.94 -4.80 13.29
C ALA A 225 2.13 -5.17 14.55
N GLU A 226 0.81 -5.16 14.43
CA GLU A 226 -0.13 -5.48 15.51
C GLU A 226 -0.15 -6.98 15.80
N GLN A 227 0.03 -7.81 14.76
CA GLN A 227 -0.04 -9.27 14.86
C GLN A 227 1.32 -9.95 15.03
N GLN A 228 2.39 -9.21 15.35
CA GLN A 228 3.76 -9.75 15.35
C GLN A 228 3.98 -10.94 16.30
N GLU A 229 3.29 -10.98 17.44
CA GLU A 229 3.43 -12.05 18.44
C GLU A 229 2.70 -13.34 18.02
N HIS A 230 1.79 -13.21 17.05
CA HIS A 230 0.95 -14.28 16.56
C HIS A 230 1.62 -15.11 15.47
N PHE A 231 2.67 -14.59 14.82
CA PHE A 231 3.42 -15.27 13.77
C PHE A 231 4.82 -15.70 14.27
N SER A 232 5.28 -16.87 13.83
CA SER A 232 6.66 -17.33 14.02
C SER A 232 7.64 -16.46 13.23
N ALA A 233 7.24 -15.98 12.05
CA ALA A 233 8.03 -15.09 11.23
C ALA A 233 7.14 -14.16 10.42
N ILE A 234 7.58 -12.91 10.29
CA ILE A 234 7.04 -11.94 9.34
C ILE A 234 8.12 -11.64 8.30
N LEU A 235 7.78 -11.93 7.06
CA LEU A 235 8.65 -11.97 5.91
C LEU A 235 8.18 -10.93 4.90
N TRP A 236 9.08 -10.07 4.44
CA TRP A 236 8.74 -8.99 3.52
C TRP A 236 9.60 -9.09 2.27
N VAL A 237 8.95 -9.05 1.11
CA VAL A 237 9.58 -9.16 -0.19
C VAL A 237 9.06 -8.04 -1.10
N ASP A 238 10.00 -7.35 -1.75
CA ASP A 238 9.70 -6.37 -2.79
C ASP A 238 9.46 -7.11 -4.12
N GLY A 239 8.20 -7.12 -4.56
CA GLY A 239 7.72 -7.77 -5.76
C GLY A 239 7.70 -6.89 -7.01
N SER A 240 8.38 -5.74 -7.00
CA SER A 240 8.45 -4.83 -8.15
C SER A 240 9.13 -5.39 -9.40
N SER A 241 9.91 -6.46 -9.24
CA SER A 241 10.47 -7.23 -10.35
C SER A 241 10.81 -8.64 -9.88
N ARG A 242 10.95 -9.57 -10.81
CA ARG A 242 11.36 -10.96 -10.50
C ARG A 242 12.69 -10.99 -9.74
N ARG A 243 13.63 -10.13 -10.11
CA ARG A 243 14.93 -10.01 -9.45
C ARG A 243 14.80 -9.52 -8.00
N ASN A 244 14.00 -8.48 -7.76
CA ASN A 244 13.80 -7.95 -6.41
C ASN A 244 13.12 -8.98 -5.50
N ALA A 245 12.17 -9.74 -6.04
CA ALA A 245 11.54 -10.84 -5.32
C ALA A 245 12.57 -11.89 -4.90
N GLN A 246 13.41 -12.36 -5.84
CA GLN A 246 14.46 -13.33 -5.56
C GLN A 246 15.50 -12.82 -4.54
N LEU A 247 15.88 -11.54 -4.62
CA LEU A 247 16.74 -10.90 -3.61
C LEU A 247 16.05 -10.84 -2.24
N GLY A 248 14.73 -10.65 -2.20
CA GLY A 248 13.90 -10.74 -0.99
C GLY A 248 13.97 -12.13 -0.35
N PHE A 249 13.76 -13.20 -1.13
CA PHE A 249 13.87 -14.58 -0.63
C PHE A 249 15.29 -14.92 -0.16
N ARG A 250 16.32 -14.46 -0.87
CA ARG A 250 17.71 -14.57 -0.38
C ARG A 250 17.88 -13.90 0.99
N LYS A 251 17.35 -12.68 1.17
CA LYS A 251 17.40 -11.98 2.48
C LYS A 251 16.67 -12.77 3.56
N ILE A 252 15.56 -13.43 3.24
CA ILE A 252 14.83 -14.31 4.18
C ILE A 252 15.72 -15.50 4.59
N ALA A 253 16.31 -16.22 3.63
CA ALA A 253 17.24 -17.31 3.92
C ALA A 253 18.41 -16.85 4.81
N GLN A 254 18.99 -15.69 4.49
CA GLN A 254 20.05 -15.09 5.29
C GLN A 254 19.60 -14.80 6.73
N ARG A 255 18.38 -14.28 6.94
CA ARG A 255 17.84 -14.02 8.29
C ARG A 255 17.74 -15.30 9.13
N TYR A 256 17.35 -16.43 8.52
CA TYR A 256 17.35 -17.71 9.22
C TYR A 256 18.77 -18.17 9.59
N VAL A 257 19.73 -18.02 8.67
CA VAL A 257 21.15 -18.31 8.92
C VAL A 257 21.72 -17.46 10.06
N ASP A 258 21.45 -16.16 10.04
CA ASP A 258 21.92 -15.20 11.05
C ASP A 258 21.32 -15.53 12.41
N ASN A 259 20.00 -15.70 12.50
CA ASN A 259 19.30 -16.02 13.75
C ASN A 259 19.76 -17.35 14.36
N ALA A 260 20.00 -18.38 13.54
CA ALA A 260 20.52 -19.65 14.02
C ALA A 260 21.97 -19.53 14.50
N SER A 261 22.80 -18.77 13.77
CA SER A 261 24.19 -18.50 14.14
C SER A 261 24.29 -17.69 15.44
N GLU A 262 23.43 -16.69 15.62
CA GLU A 262 23.37 -15.86 16.83
C GLU A 262 22.95 -16.68 18.07
N LYS A 263 21.96 -17.58 17.92
CA LYS A 263 21.42 -18.36 19.04
C LYS A 263 22.24 -19.59 19.42
N ARG A 264 22.85 -20.26 18.44
CA ARG A 264 23.48 -21.59 18.61
C ARG A 264 24.89 -21.67 18.01
N GLY A 265 25.46 -20.55 17.58
CA GLY A 265 26.82 -20.51 17.04
C GLY A 265 27.00 -21.34 15.76
N PRO A 266 28.18 -21.95 15.56
CA PRO A 266 28.47 -22.75 14.37
C PRO A 266 27.54 -23.96 14.17
N GLU A 267 27.08 -24.58 15.26
CA GLU A 267 26.16 -25.73 15.19
C GLU A 267 24.80 -25.33 14.63
N GLY A 268 24.26 -24.18 15.08
CA GLY A 268 23.02 -23.63 14.53
C GLY A 268 23.13 -23.31 13.04
N ARG A 269 24.30 -22.84 12.60
CA ARG A 269 24.56 -22.57 11.18
C ARG A 269 24.55 -23.85 10.35
N LEU A 270 25.17 -24.93 10.84
CA LEU A 270 25.17 -26.21 10.15
C LEU A 270 23.76 -26.80 10.09
N GLU A 271 23.02 -26.73 11.19
CA GLU A 271 21.63 -27.19 11.28
C GLU A 271 20.73 -26.45 10.29
N ILE A 272 20.78 -25.11 10.25
CA ILE A 272 19.94 -24.33 9.33
C ILE A 272 20.37 -24.49 7.86
N GLN A 273 21.67 -24.68 7.59
CA GLN A 273 22.17 -24.97 6.24
C GLN A 273 21.59 -26.30 5.71
N GLN A 274 21.56 -27.33 6.55
CA GLN A 274 20.95 -28.63 6.22
C GLN A 274 19.45 -28.48 6.02
N GLN A 275 18.78 -27.74 6.91
CA GLN A 275 17.33 -27.58 6.88
C GLN A 275 16.85 -26.75 5.70
N LEU A 276 17.57 -25.71 5.29
CA LEU A 276 17.28 -24.97 4.05
C LEU A 276 17.82 -25.67 2.80
N HIS A 277 18.61 -26.74 2.94
CA HIS A 277 19.35 -27.42 1.88
C HIS A 277 20.24 -26.48 1.04
N LEU A 278 20.87 -25.48 1.69
CA LEU A 278 21.67 -24.48 0.98
C LEU A 278 22.96 -25.07 0.39
N GLY A 279 23.55 -26.10 0.99
CA GLY A 279 24.80 -26.70 0.51
C GLY A 279 25.87 -25.62 0.25
N ASP A 280 26.45 -25.63 -0.96
CA ASP A 280 27.49 -24.68 -1.40
C ASP A 280 26.96 -23.25 -1.66
N LEU A 281 25.64 -23.03 -1.60
CA LEU A 281 25.03 -21.71 -1.71
C LEU A 281 25.21 -20.88 -0.43
N LEU A 282 25.74 -21.48 0.64
CA LEU A 282 26.13 -20.80 1.88
C LEU A 282 27.65 -20.80 2.01
N THR A 283 28.26 -19.62 2.08
CA THR A 283 29.71 -19.50 2.27
C THR A 283 30.13 -19.98 3.66
N PRO A 284 31.41 -20.34 3.87
CA PRO A 284 31.93 -20.65 5.22
C PRO A 284 31.74 -19.52 6.24
N SER A 285 31.70 -18.26 5.77
CA SER A 285 31.40 -17.09 6.60
C SER A 285 29.91 -16.94 6.96
N GLY A 286 29.04 -17.84 6.49
CA GLY A 286 27.61 -17.81 6.76
C GLY A 286 26.83 -16.84 5.88
N GLN A 287 27.32 -16.52 4.68
CA GLN A 287 26.63 -15.65 3.73
C GLN A 287 25.97 -16.47 2.62
N VAL A 288 24.66 -16.30 2.44
CA VAL A 288 23.92 -16.87 1.31
C VAL A 288 24.38 -16.18 0.03
N THR A 289 24.67 -16.95 -1.01
CA THR A 289 25.18 -16.45 -2.28
C THR A 289 24.33 -15.30 -2.83
N SER A 290 25.00 -14.26 -3.31
CA SER A 290 24.38 -13.12 -4.00
C SER A 290 24.58 -13.18 -5.51
N VAL A 291 25.12 -14.28 -6.03
CA VAL A 291 25.36 -14.45 -7.47
C VAL A 291 24.02 -14.70 -8.16
N ASP A 292 23.72 -13.89 -9.16
CA ASP A 292 22.42 -13.85 -9.85
C ASP A 292 21.93 -15.21 -10.34
N ILE A 293 22.81 -16.03 -10.91
CA ILE A 293 22.46 -17.36 -11.43
C ILE A 293 21.93 -18.31 -10.36
N HIS A 294 22.24 -18.06 -9.09
CA HIS A 294 21.82 -18.90 -7.96
C HIS A 294 20.58 -18.37 -7.23
N LEU A 295 20.16 -17.13 -7.50
CA LEU A 295 19.04 -16.51 -6.80
C LEU A 295 17.72 -17.28 -6.99
N SER A 296 17.51 -17.85 -8.18
CA SER A 296 16.34 -18.71 -8.43
C SER A 296 16.36 -19.98 -7.59
N GLU A 297 17.52 -20.59 -7.37
CA GLU A 297 17.63 -21.81 -6.58
C GLU A 297 17.43 -21.51 -5.09
N VAL A 298 18.10 -20.46 -4.58
CA VAL A 298 17.89 -19.98 -3.21
C VAL A 298 16.41 -19.67 -2.94
N THR A 299 15.72 -19.07 -3.91
CA THR A 299 14.28 -18.78 -3.81
C THR A 299 13.47 -20.06 -3.62
N LYS A 300 13.66 -21.07 -4.47
CA LYS A 300 12.96 -22.36 -4.38
C LYS A 300 13.21 -23.07 -3.06
N LEU A 301 14.46 -23.10 -2.61
CA LEU A 301 14.86 -23.71 -1.34
C LEU A 301 14.21 -23.00 -0.15
N THR A 302 14.15 -21.66 -0.19
CA THR A 302 13.51 -20.86 0.86
C THR A 302 12.00 -21.11 0.90
N ILE A 303 11.31 -21.12 -0.24
CA ILE A 303 9.87 -21.44 -0.31
C ILE A 303 9.62 -22.85 0.21
N SER A 304 10.39 -23.84 -0.24
CA SER A 304 10.27 -25.24 0.21
C SER A 304 10.46 -25.40 1.72
N PHE A 305 11.24 -24.51 2.34
CA PHE A 305 11.41 -24.46 3.79
C PHE A 305 10.20 -23.82 4.50
N LEU A 306 9.59 -22.80 3.89
CA LEU A 306 8.35 -22.18 4.39
C LEU A 306 7.15 -23.12 4.29
N GLU A 307 7.09 -23.95 3.25
CA GLU A 307 6.03 -24.93 3.02
C GLU A 307 6.20 -26.25 3.82
N ARG A 308 7.26 -26.37 4.62
CA ARG A 308 7.54 -27.59 5.37
C ARG A 308 6.49 -27.85 6.45
N GLU A 309 6.19 -29.12 6.68
CA GLU A 309 5.32 -29.55 7.77
C GLU A 309 5.81 -28.98 9.12
N GLY A 310 4.90 -28.39 9.88
CA GLY A 310 5.19 -27.70 11.14
C GLY A 310 5.61 -26.24 11.00
N ASN A 311 5.88 -25.73 9.79
CA ASN A 311 6.11 -24.31 9.53
C ASN A 311 4.84 -23.64 8.98
N ASN A 312 3.81 -23.57 9.81
CA ASN A 312 2.44 -23.22 9.39
C ASN A 312 1.94 -21.87 9.94
N ASN A 313 2.81 -21.10 10.58
CA ASN A 313 2.42 -19.88 11.29
C ASN A 313 3.32 -18.68 10.93
N TRP A 314 3.57 -18.45 9.65
CA TRP A 314 4.32 -17.30 9.16
C TRP A 314 3.44 -16.39 8.29
N LEU A 315 3.82 -15.12 8.19
CA LEU A 315 3.21 -14.13 7.31
C LEU A 315 4.21 -13.68 6.26
N LEU A 316 3.89 -13.85 4.97
CA LEU A 316 4.66 -13.31 3.85
C LEU A 316 3.90 -12.14 3.23
N VAL A 317 4.55 -10.97 3.17
CA VAL A 317 4.04 -9.79 2.48
C VAL A 317 4.86 -9.58 1.22
N LEU A 318 4.21 -9.69 0.07
CA LEU A 318 4.72 -9.28 -1.23
C LEU A 318 4.21 -7.87 -1.53
N ASP A 319 5.08 -6.88 -1.44
CA ASP A 319 4.74 -5.47 -1.67
C ASP A 319 5.14 -5.04 -3.08
N ASN A 320 4.46 -4.01 -3.60
CA ASN A 320 4.73 -3.41 -4.91
C ASN A 320 4.68 -4.37 -6.11
N VAL A 321 3.76 -5.35 -6.09
CA VAL A 321 3.50 -6.24 -7.23
C VAL A 321 2.64 -5.51 -8.26
N ASP A 322 3.27 -4.74 -9.15
CA ASP A 322 2.58 -3.94 -10.17
C ASP A 322 2.33 -4.73 -11.48
N ASP A 323 3.23 -5.66 -11.82
CA ASP A 323 3.13 -6.47 -13.04
C ASP A 323 3.06 -7.97 -12.69
N LEU A 324 1.83 -8.50 -12.70
CA LEU A 324 1.55 -9.91 -12.45
C LEU A 324 2.06 -10.84 -13.56
N GLN A 325 2.45 -10.32 -14.74
CA GLN A 325 3.06 -11.11 -15.82
C GLN A 325 4.57 -11.26 -15.63
N GLU A 326 5.24 -10.26 -15.04
CA GLU A 326 6.68 -10.32 -14.75
C GLU A 326 6.95 -11.15 -13.47
N VAL A 327 6.08 -11.00 -12.48
CA VAL A 327 6.13 -11.69 -11.19
C VAL A 327 4.86 -12.51 -11.04
N ASP A 328 4.89 -13.76 -11.52
CA ASP A 328 3.80 -14.69 -11.24
C ASP A 328 3.81 -15.03 -9.75
N ILE A 329 2.82 -14.54 -9.02
CA ILE A 329 2.67 -14.78 -7.59
C ILE A 329 2.63 -16.30 -7.32
N VAL A 330 2.13 -17.12 -8.25
CA VAL A 330 2.08 -18.58 -8.13
C VAL A 330 3.48 -19.22 -8.14
N ASP A 331 4.49 -18.58 -8.75
CA ASP A 331 5.89 -19.03 -8.66
C ASP A 331 6.41 -19.02 -7.20
N PHE A 332 5.75 -18.24 -6.31
CA PHE A 332 6.13 -18.05 -4.91
C PHE A 332 5.19 -18.71 -3.91
N PHE A 333 4.08 -19.28 -4.38
CA PHE A 333 3.12 -20.03 -3.58
C PHE A 333 2.68 -21.26 -4.38
N GLN A 334 3.32 -22.41 -4.17
CA GLN A 334 2.76 -23.64 -4.74
C GLN A 334 1.52 -24.00 -3.91
N GLY A 335 0.34 -23.73 -4.46
CA GLY A 335 -0.94 -24.11 -3.87
C GLY A 335 -1.03 -25.62 -3.59
N PRO A 336 -2.05 -26.06 -2.82
CA PRO A 336 -2.17 -27.45 -2.38
C PRO A 336 -2.12 -28.38 -3.58
N ARG A 337 -1.29 -29.42 -3.50
CA ARG A 337 -1.31 -30.53 -4.46
C ARG A 337 -2.76 -30.99 -4.57
N GLN A 338 -3.37 -30.79 -5.74
CA GLN A 338 -4.66 -31.39 -6.05
C GLN A 338 -4.53 -32.90 -5.78
N GLY A 339 -5.21 -33.34 -4.73
CA GLY A 339 -5.10 -34.66 -4.15
C GLY A 339 -6.48 -35.13 -3.72
N LYS A 340 -7.24 -35.54 -4.74
CA LYS A 340 -8.57 -36.18 -4.75
C LYS A 340 -9.79 -35.27 -4.62
#